data_AF-A0A178JEV8-F1
#
_entry.id   AF-A0A178JEV8-F1
#
_cell.length_a   1.000
_cell.length_b   1.000
_cell.length_c   1.000
_cell.angle_alpha   90.00
_cell.angle_beta   90.00
_cell.angle_gamma   90.00
#
_symmetry.space_group_name_H-M   'P 1'
#
loop_
_entity.id
_entity.type
_entity.pdbx_description
1 polymer ?
#
loop_
_entity_poly.entity_id
_entity_poly.type
_entity_poly.pdbx_seq_one_letter_code
_entity_poly.pdbx_strand_id
1 'polypeptide(L)'
;MAYQDSDLMADIIALVEQRWVATEAVWKVAESMRLISIEQKISFFRELHKLVRHIPVDVFADDEQRQNLIRAVQIALDEAVDKEEEDAWEDELD
;
A
#
# COMPACT_ATOMS: atom_id res chain seq x y z
N MET A 1 -7.72 9.53 17.76
CA MET A 1 -6.80 10.66 17.48
C MET A 1 -6.81 10.91 15.98
N ALA A 2 -6.43 12.11 15.53
CA ALA A 2 -6.21 12.34 14.10
C ALA A 2 -4.97 11.56 13.66
N TYR A 3 -4.97 11.01 12.45
CA TYR A 3 -3.81 10.34 11.88
C TYR A 3 -2.68 11.36 11.70
N GLN A 4 -1.50 11.06 12.25
CA GLN A 4 -0.33 11.95 12.23
C GLN A 4 0.80 11.33 11.41
N ASP A 5 1.79 12.15 11.05
CA ASP A 5 2.97 11.70 10.28
C ASP A 5 3.73 10.55 10.98
N SER A 6 3.72 10.53 12.32
CA SER A 6 4.31 9.45 13.11
C SER A 6 3.55 8.12 12.96
N ASP A 7 2.24 8.16 12.73
CA ASP A 7 1.42 6.97 12.53
C ASP A 7 1.75 6.32 11.18
N LEU A 8 1.96 7.12 10.13
CA LEU A 8 2.43 6.62 8.83
C LEU A 8 3.77 5.90 8.93
N MET A 9 4.73 6.53 9.61
CA MET A 9 6.03 5.91 9.81
C MET A 9 5.91 4.62 10.62
N ALA A 10 5.06 4.59 11.66
CA ALA A 10 4.83 3.37 12.45
C ALA A 10 4.19 2.25 11.63
N ASP A 11 3.19 2.57 10.80
CA ASP A 11 2.53 1.61 9.91
C ASP A 11 3.51 1.04 8.88
N ILE A 12 4.36 1.89 8.28
CA ILE A 12 5.39 1.44 7.32
C ILE A 12 6.42 0.54 8.02
N ILE A 13 6.88 0.91 9.23
CA ILE A 13 7.80 0.08 10.01
C ILE A 13 7.16 -1.28 10.32
N ALA A 14 5.88 -1.30 10.72
CA ALA A 14 5.16 -2.54 10.99
C ALA A 14 5.07 -3.45 9.75
N LEU A 15 4.83 -2.88 8.56
CA LEU A 15 4.85 -3.62 7.30
C LEU A 15 6.24 -4.19 6.98
N VAL A 16 7.30 -3.43 7.25
CA VAL A 16 8.69 -3.87 7.04
C VAL A 16 9.08 -5.00 8.00
N GLU A 17 8.62 -4.95 9.25
CA GLU A 17 8.91 -5.97 10.27
C GLU A 17 8.05 -7.23 10.12
N GLN A 18 6.89 -7.14 9.46
CA GLN A 18 5.97 -8.26 9.30
C GLN A 18 6.51 -9.32 8.32
N ARG A 19 6.50 -10.58 8.76
CA ARG A 19 6.80 -11.73 7.89
C ARG A 19 5.56 -12.12 7.12
N TRP A 20 5.66 -12.24 5.79
CA TRP A 20 4.53 -12.53 4.90
C TRP A 20 3.42 -11.47 4.98
N VAL A 21 3.73 -10.28 4.48
CA VAL A 21 2.79 -9.20 4.32
C VAL A 21 1.72 -9.61 3.31
N ALA A 22 0.46 -9.52 3.75
CA ALA A 22 -0.71 -9.72 2.91
C ALA A 22 -1.17 -8.37 2.34
N THR A 23 -1.81 -8.40 1.18
CA THR A 23 -2.29 -7.20 0.48
C THR A 23 -3.23 -6.36 1.36
N GLU A 24 -4.06 -7.00 2.19
CA GLU A 24 -4.98 -6.34 3.12
C GLU A 24 -4.26 -5.49 4.17
N ALA A 25 -3.03 -5.85 4.54
CA ALA A 25 -2.22 -5.04 5.46
C ALA A 25 -1.82 -3.71 4.81
N VAL A 26 -1.56 -3.71 3.50
CA VAL A 26 -1.25 -2.50 2.72
C VAL A 26 -2.48 -1.60 2.58
N TRP A 27 -3.65 -2.19 2.28
CA TRP A 27 -4.92 -1.46 2.21
C TRP A 27 -5.26 -0.76 3.53
N LYS A 28 -5.05 -1.44 4.66
CA LYS A 28 -5.31 -0.88 6.00
C LYS A 28 -4.53 0.41 6.29
N VAL A 29 -3.34 0.59 5.70
CA VAL A 29 -2.58 1.84 5.86
C VAL A 29 -3.32 2.99 5.17
N ALA A 30 -3.74 2.79 3.92
CA ALA A 30 -4.52 3.78 3.17
C ALA A 30 -5.87 4.09 3.84
N GLU A 31 -6.52 3.08 4.42
CA GLU A 31 -7.77 3.23 5.18
C GLU A 31 -7.57 4.01 6.48
N SER A 32 -6.47 3.75 7.21
CA SER A 32 -6.11 4.46 8.44
C SER A 32 -5.84 5.95 8.18
N MET A 33 -5.22 6.24 7.03
CA MET A 33 -5.04 7.60 6.50
C MET A 33 -6.34 8.27 6.05
N ARG A 34 -7.43 7.51 5.92
CA ARG A 34 -8.74 7.94 5.39
C ARG A 34 -8.64 8.48 3.96
N LEU A 35 -7.83 7.83 3.12
CA LEU A 35 -7.85 8.11 1.67
C LEU A 35 -9.21 7.69 1.12
N ILE A 36 -10.01 8.66 0.67
CA ILE A 36 -11.43 8.44 0.35
C ILE A 36 -11.58 7.94 -1.07
N SER A 37 -10.93 8.61 -2.02
CA SER A 37 -11.08 8.28 -3.45
C SER A 37 -10.12 7.17 -3.88
N ILE A 38 -10.48 6.43 -4.92
CA ILE A 38 -9.65 5.35 -5.44
C ILE A 38 -8.33 5.88 -6.03
N GLU A 39 -8.36 7.06 -6.66
CA GLU A 39 -7.19 7.72 -7.24
C GLU A 39 -6.17 8.12 -6.16
N GLN A 40 -6.65 8.55 -4.99
CA GLN A 40 -5.77 8.83 -3.85
C GLN A 40 -5.05 7.56 -3.39
N LYS A 41 -5.77 6.43 -3.35
CA LYS A 41 -5.20 5.13 -2.97
C LYS A 41 -4.19 4.63 -4.02
N ILE A 42 -4.52 4.73 -5.31
CA ILE A 42 -3.59 4.41 -6.42
C ILE A 42 -2.32 5.24 -6.32
N SER A 43 -2.44 6.57 -6.15
CA SER A 43 -1.28 7.44 -5.99
C SER A 43 -0.45 7.05 -4.76
N PHE A 44 -1.10 6.72 -3.64
CA PHE A 44 -0.42 6.30 -2.43
C PHE A 44 0.32 4.97 -2.61
N PHE A 45 -0.32 3.91 -3.13
CA PHE A 45 0.33 2.62 -3.34
C PHE A 45 1.48 2.70 -4.34
N ARG A 46 1.36 3.54 -5.37
CA ARG A 46 2.44 3.81 -6.32
C ARG A 46 3.67 4.43 -5.64
N GLU A 47 3.47 5.43 -4.78
CA GLU A 47 4.58 6.04 -4.04
C GLU A 47 5.12 5.13 -2.94
N LEU A 48 4.26 4.36 -2.26
CA LEU A 48 4.68 3.36 -1.27
C LEU A 48 5.55 2.29 -1.92
N HIS A 49 5.20 1.82 -3.12
CA HIS A 49 6.00 0.84 -3.86
C HIS A 49 7.39 1.38 -4.18
N LYS A 50 7.49 2.65 -4.59
CA LYS A 50 8.78 3.32 -4.78
C LYS A 50 9.54 3.43 -3.47
N LEU A 51 8.88 3.85 -2.39
CA LEU A 51 9.49 4.02 -1.07
C LEU A 51 10.10 2.72 -0.57
N VAL A 52 9.34 1.61 -0.58
CA VAL A 52 9.82 0.29 -0.14
C VAL A 52 11.07 -0.14 -0.92
N ARG A 53 11.14 0.15 -2.21
CA ARG A 53 12.32 -0.18 -3.04
C ARG A 53 13.56 0.62 -2.66
N HIS A 54 13.40 1.82 -2.09
CA HIS A 54 14.49 2.67 -1.61
C HIS A 54 14.95 2.34 -0.19
N ILE A 55 14.17 1.59 0.59
CA ILE A 55 14.58 1.15 1.92
C ILE A 55 15.83 0.24 1.77
N PRO A 56 16.91 0.49 2.54
CA PRO A 56 18.09 -0.36 2.52
C PRO A 56 17.75 -1.82 2.86
N VAL A 57 18.40 -2.76 2.16
CA VAL A 57 18.15 -4.19 2.35
C VAL A 57 18.40 -4.66 3.80
N ASP A 58 19.33 -4.01 4.50
CA ASP A 58 19.70 -4.32 5.89
C ASP A 58 18.60 -4.00 6.91
N VAL A 59 17.56 -3.27 6.52
CA VAL A 59 16.40 -2.98 7.38
C VAL A 59 15.43 -4.18 7.42
N PHE A 60 15.43 -5.01 6.38
CA PHE A 60 14.60 -6.21 6.30
C PHE A 60 15.30 -7.39 6.99
N ALA A 61 14.54 -8.39 7.44
CA ALA A 61 15.13 -9.59 8.02
C ALA A 61 15.91 -10.42 6.98
N ASP A 62 15.39 -10.47 5.74
CA ASP A 62 16.00 -11.12 4.59
C ASP A 62 15.46 -10.55 3.26
N ASP A 63 16.07 -10.94 2.14
CA ASP A 63 15.62 -10.51 0.81
C ASP A 63 14.22 -11.05 0.48
N GLU A 64 13.85 -12.24 0.98
CA GLU A 64 12.54 -12.82 0.73
C GLU A 64 11.41 -11.94 1.30
N GLN A 65 11.57 -11.45 2.53
CA GLN A 65 10.66 -10.53 3.18
C GLN A 65 10.55 -9.22 2.39
N ARG A 66 11.67 -8.66 1.95
CA ARG A 66 11.67 -7.46 1.11
C ARG A 66 10.89 -7.68 -0.19
N GLN A 67 11.16 -8.79 -0.89
CA GLN A 67 10.43 -9.13 -2.12
C GLN A 67 8.95 -9.42 -1.86
N ASN A 68 8.61 -9.98 -0.70
CA ASN A 68 7.22 -10.20 -0.31
C ASN A 68 6.47 -8.88 -0.09
N LEU A 69 7.04 -7.91 0.64
CA LEU A 69 6.42 -6.59 0.81
C LEU A 69 6.28 -5.85 -0.52
N ILE A 70 7.32 -5.83 -1.36
CA ILE A 70 7.26 -5.21 -2.70
C ILE A 70 6.10 -5.80 -3.51
N ARG A 71 5.93 -7.13 -3.49
CA ARG A 71 4.83 -7.81 -4.17
C ARG A 71 3.48 -7.47 -3.58
N ALA A 72 3.33 -7.45 -2.25
CA ALA A 72 2.07 -7.10 -1.59
C ALA A 72 1.62 -5.67 -1.96
N VAL A 73 2.54 -4.70 -2.01
CA VAL A 73 2.22 -3.34 -2.43
C VAL A 73 1.86 -3.27 -3.91
N GLN A 74 2.55 -4.04 -4.76
CA GLN A 74 2.19 -4.11 -6.19
C GLN A 74 0.79 -4.69 -6.39
N ILE A 75 0.42 -5.77 -5.70
CA ILE A 75 -0.92 -6.35 -5.79
C ILE A 75 -1.97 -5.34 -5.30
N ALA A 76 -1.71 -4.61 -4.22
CA ALA A 76 -2.62 -3.56 -3.74
C ALA A 76 -2.82 -2.44 -4.76
N LEU A 77 -1.75 -2.06 -5.47
CA LEU A 77 -1.81 -1.08 -6.55
C LEU A 77 -2.64 -1.60 -7.72
N ASP A 78 -2.40 -2.84 -8.16
CA ASP A 78 -3.12 -3.46 -9.27
C ASP A 78 -4.63 -3.57 -8.93
N GLU A 79 -4.97 -4.06 -7.74
CA GLU A 79 -6.36 -4.12 -7.25
C GLU A 79 -7.04 -2.74 -7.17
N ALA A 80 -6.28 -1.68 -6.90
CA ALA A 80 -6.83 -0.34 -6.84
C ALA A 80 -7.11 0.21 -8.25
N VAL A 81 -6.26 -0.11 -9.22
CA VAL A 81 -6.48 0.23 -10.64
C VAL A 81 -7.68 -0.56 -11.19
N ASP A 82 -7.77 -1.86 -10.91
CA ASP A 82 -8.91 -2.68 -11.35
C ASP A 82 -10.24 -2.12 -10.83
N LYS A 83 -10.29 -1.67 -9.56
CA LYS A 83 -11.47 -1.01 -8.98
C LYS A 83 -11.80 0.33 -9.64
N GLU A 84 -10.78 1.15 -9.94
CA GLU A 84 -10.98 2.42 -10.66
C GLU A 84 -11.57 2.17 -12.05
N GLU A 85 -11.09 1.15 -12.74
CA GLU A 85 -11.64 0.74 -14.03
C GLU A 85 -13.10 0.30 -13.85
N GLU A 86 -13.40 -0.64 -12.94
CA GLU A 86 -14.77 -1.12 -12.66
C GLU A 86 -15.75 0.03 -12.37
N ASP A 87 -15.39 0.95 -11.47
CA ASP A 87 -16.21 2.12 -11.13
C ASP A 87 -16.48 3.00 -12.38
N ALA A 88 -15.48 3.20 -13.24
CA ALA A 88 -15.64 3.98 -14.48
C ALA A 88 -16.56 3.29 -15.49
N TRP A 89 -16.52 1.96 -15.60
CA TRP A 89 -17.43 1.21 -16.46
C TRP A 89 -18.88 1.25 -15.95
N GLU A 90 -19.08 1.20 -14.62
CA GLU A 90 -20.42 1.31 -14.02
C GLU A 90 -21.03 2.70 -14.27
N ASP A 91 -20.25 3.77 -14.08
CA ASP A 91 -20.67 5.15 -14.35
C ASP A 91 -21.06 5.40 -15.83
N GLU A 92 -20.47 4.68 -16.79
CA GLU A 92 -20.82 4.79 -18.22
C GLU A 92 -22.13 4.06 -18.61
N LEU A 93 -22.63 3.16 -17.76
CA LEU A 93 -23.82 2.35 -18.01
C LEU A 93 -25.11 2.93 -17.39
N ASP A 94 -24.99 3.90 -16.48
CA ASP A 94 -26.10 4.66 -15.85
C ASP A 94 -26.49 5.94 -16.62
#